data_AF-A0A4R4VVL0-F1
#
_entry.id   AF-A0A4R4VVL0-F1
#
_cell.length_a   1.000
_cell.length_b   1.000
_cell.length_c   1.000
_cell.angle_alpha   90.00
_cell.angle_beta   90.00
_cell.angle_gamma   90.00
#
_symmetry.space_group_name_H-M   'P 1'
#
loop_
_entity.id
_entity.type
_entity.pdbx_description
1 polymer ?
#
loop_
_entity_poly.entity_id
_entity_poly.type
_entity_poly.pdbx_seq_one_letter_code
_entity_poly.pdbx_strand_id
1 'polypeptide(L)'
;MVAFDSELRRRVLREPLPAFTEMTQSDPGDFASHLVHVRAEGVSRSRNDYLNGVSAVAAPILGTTLRHHMPTLRQSGSGAGLRR
;
A
#
# COMPACT_ATOMS: atom_id res chain seq x y z
N MET A 1 1.28 5.17 -0.25
CA MET A 1 1.24 3.95 -1.10
C MET A 1 2.42 3.88 -2.07
N VAL A 2 2.62 4.88 -2.93
CA VAL A 2 3.65 4.90 -3.99
C VAL A 2 5.10 4.65 -3.48
N ALA A 3 5.44 5.08 -2.26
CA ALA A 3 6.75 4.81 -1.67
C ALA A 3 7.04 3.30 -1.43
N PHE A 4 5.99 2.49 -1.26
CA PHE A 4 6.09 1.08 -0.87
C PHE A 4 5.83 0.10 -2.02
N ASP A 5 5.24 0.55 -3.13
CA ASP A 5 4.93 -0.24 -4.31
C ASP A 5 5.77 0.23 -5.52
N SER A 6 6.64 -0.65 -6.02
CA SER A 6 7.57 -0.32 -7.12
C SER A 6 6.91 -0.30 -8.50
N GLU A 7 5.83 -1.04 -8.72
CA GLU A 7 5.08 -1.02 -9.99
C GLU A 7 4.27 0.27 -10.06
N LEU A 8 3.55 0.60 -9.00
CA LEU A 8 2.79 1.84 -8.90
C LEU A 8 3.71 3.06 -9.04
N ARG A 9 4.87 3.07 -8.36
CA ARG A 9 5.85 4.15 -8.50
C ARG A 9 6.30 4.33 -9.94
N ARG A 10 6.60 3.23 -10.65
CA ARG A 10 7.00 3.29 -12.06
C ARG A 10 5.90 3.83 -12.96
N ARG A 11 4.64 3.51 -12.69
CA ARG A 11 3.50 4.06 -13.46
C ARG A 11 3.32 5.54 -13.20
N VAL A 12 3.31 5.96 -11.94
CA VAL A 12 3.10 7.37 -11.56
C VAL A 12 4.19 8.28 -12.13
N LEU A 13 5.46 7.86 -12.10
CA LEU A 13 6.59 8.67 -12.57
C LEU A 13 6.76 8.71 -14.09
N ARG A 14 5.91 8.02 -14.88
CA ARG A 14 5.97 8.04 -16.34
C ARG A 14 5.14 9.14 -16.98
N GLU A 15 4.13 9.62 -16.25
CA GLU A 15 3.23 10.67 -16.73
C GLU A 15 3.58 11.99 -16.03
N PRO A 16 3.25 13.15 -16.62
CA PRO A 16 3.35 14.44 -15.94
C PRO A 16 2.54 14.42 -14.64
N LEU A 17 3.17 14.85 -13.54
CA LEU A 17 2.49 14.94 -12.25
C LEU A 17 1.62 16.22 -12.24
N PRO A 18 0.32 16.13 -11.91
CA PRO A 18 -0.54 17.29 -11.84
C PRO A 18 -0.11 18.22 -10.69
N ALA A 19 -0.25 19.53 -10.91
CA ALA A 19 -0.13 20.54 -9.87
C ALA A 19 -1.54 21.02 -9.47
N PHE A 20 -1.92 20.81 -8.21
CA PHE A 20 -3.22 21.22 -7.67
C PHE A 20 -3.15 22.57 -6.96
N THR A 21 -1.99 22.89 -6.39
CA THR A 21 -1.64 24.14 -5.73
C THR A 21 -0.20 24.53 -6.10
N GLU A 22 0.22 25.74 -5.73
CA GLU A 22 1.62 26.19 -5.86
C GLU A 22 2.60 25.35 -5.02
N MET A 23 2.10 24.64 -4.01
CA MET A 23 2.91 23.79 -3.13
C MET A 23 2.89 22.32 -3.58
N THR A 24 2.12 21.95 -4.61
CA THR A 24 2.11 20.58 -5.12
C THR A 24 3.46 20.24 -5.74
N GLN A 25 4.09 19.18 -5.23
CA GLN A 25 5.32 18.64 -5.80
C GLN A 25 5.04 17.95 -7.14
N SER A 26 5.32 18.64 -8.24
CA SER A 26 5.04 18.19 -9.62
C SER A 26 6.28 17.81 -10.42
N ASP A 27 7.49 18.10 -9.92
CA ASP A 27 8.72 17.59 -10.53
C ASP A 27 8.88 16.09 -10.23
N PRO A 28 9.02 15.22 -11.25
CA PRO A 28 9.17 13.78 -11.05
C PRO A 28 10.42 13.37 -10.27
N GLY A 29 11.53 14.10 -10.42
CA GLY A 29 12.79 13.81 -9.73
C GLY A 29 12.71 14.15 -8.24
N ASP A 30 12.14 15.29 -7.91
CA ASP A 30 11.88 15.69 -6.54
C ASP A 30 10.88 14.73 -5.89
N PHE A 31 9.79 14.39 -6.60
CA PHE A 31 8.80 13.46 -6.07
C PHE A 31 9.42 12.07 -5.83
N ALA A 32 10.26 11.57 -6.74
CA ALA A 32 10.97 10.32 -6.54
C ALA A 32 11.88 10.36 -5.29
N SER A 33 12.57 11.48 -5.06
CA SER A 33 13.42 11.69 -3.89
C SER A 33 12.59 11.74 -2.59
N HIS A 34 11.43 12.42 -2.63
CA HIS A 34 10.48 12.44 -1.52
C HIS A 34 9.97 11.03 -1.18
N LEU A 35 9.67 10.20 -2.18
CA LEU A 35 9.24 8.81 -1.94
C LEU A 35 10.32 7.95 -1.27
N VAL A 36 11.61 8.19 -1.54
CA VAL A 36 12.72 7.53 -0.83
C VAL A 36 12.70 7.91 0.64
N HIS A 37 12.53 9.19 0.93
CA HIS A 37 12.44 9.70 2.30
C HIS A 37 11.23 9.12 3.05
N VAL A 38 10.04 9.15 2.45
CA VAL A 38 8.81 8.54 3.03
C VAL A 38 8.99 7.06 3.32
N ARG A 39 9.68 6.32 2.44
CA ARG A 39 9.96 4.89 2.67
C ARG A 39 10.88 4.68 3.87
N ALA A 40 11.90 5.53 4.02
CA ALA A 40 12.84 5.46 5.14
C ALA A 40 12.18 5.81 6.47
N GLU A 41 11.30 6.82 6.50
CA GLU A 41 10.62 7.25 7.72
C GLU A 41 9.39 6.42 8.09
N GLY A 42 8.78 5.73 7.12
CA GLY A 42 7.53 4.99 7.34
C GLY A 42 6.26 5.85 7.37
N VAL A 43 6.38 7.15 7.12
CA VAL A 43 5.27 8.12 7.16
C VAL A 43 5.45 9.17 6.06
N SER A 44 4.34 9.63 5.48
CA SER A 44 4.32 10.80 4.60
C SER A 44 3.65 11.97 5.29
N ARG A 45 4.21 13.16 5.08
CA ARG A 45 3.63 14.43 5.55
C ARG A 45 3.43 15.34 4.36
N SER A 46 2.29 16.00 4.31
CA SER A 46 2.00 17.00 3.29
C SER A 46 1.42 18.27 3.90
N ARG A 47 1.64 19.38 3.19
CA ARG A 47 1.15 20.70 3.57
C ARG A 47 0.77 21.47 2.32
N ASN A 48 -0.50 21.81 2.22
CA ASN A 48 -1.10 22.56 1.12
C ASN A 48 -0.89 21.91 -0.26
N ASP A 49 -0.56 20.62 -0.34
CA ASP A 49 -0.17 19.95 -1.60
C ASP A 49 -1.36 19.56 -2.48
N TYR A 50 -2.55 19.45 -1.88
CA TYR A 50 -3.80 19.19 -2.60
C TYR A 50 -4.87 20.26 -2.35
N LEU A 51 -4.99 20.74 -1.10
CA LEU A 51 -5.92 21.80 -0.70
C LEU A 51 -5.20 22.86 0.14
N ASN A 52 -5.39 24.13 -0.19
CA ASN A 52 -4.80 25.25 0.55
C ASN A 52 -5.33 25.29 1.99
N GLY A 53 -4.43 25.51 2.94
CA GLY A 53 -4.73 25.55 4.37
C GLY A 53 -4.82 24.17 5.04
N VAL A 54 -4.61 23.07 4.30
CA VAL A 54 -4.74 21.71 4.81
C VAL A 54 -3.36 21.05 4.94
N SER A 55 -3.14 20.32 6.03
CA SER A 55 -1.97 19.46 6.21
C SER A 55 -2.42 18.03 6.51
N ALA A 56 -1.68 17.05 6.01
CA ALA A 56 -1.97 15.64 6.22
C ALA A 56 -0.74 14.87 6.67
N VAL A 57 -0.98 13.80 7.43
CA VAL A 57 0.03 12.81 7.82
C VAL A 57 -0.56 11.43 7.54
N ALA A 58 0.17 10.57 6.85
CA ALA A 58 -0.29 9.24 6.49
C ALA A 58 0.79 8.18 6.70
N ALA A 59 0.38 7.03 7.25
CA ALA A 59 1.20 5.84 7.39
C ALA A 59 0.64 4.72 6.51
N PRO A 60 1.49 3.86 5.93
CA PRO A 60 1.03 2.74 5.11
C PRO A 60 0.45 1.63 5.99
N ILE A 61 -0.67 1.05 5.56
CA ILE A 61 -1.11 -0.27 6.02
C ILE A 61 -0.58 -1.31 5.03
N LEU A 62 0.30 -2.19 5.49
CA LEU A 62 0.91 -3.23 4.67
C LEU A 62 0.20 -4.57 4.96
N GLY A 63 -0.28 -5.23 3.91
CA GLY A 63 -0.87 -6.55 4.04
C GLY A 63 0.17 -7.60 4.44
N THR A 64 -0.27 -8.60 5.20
CA THR A 64 0.52 -9.81 5.44
C THR A 64 0.26 -10.80 4.30
N THR A 65 1.32 -11.35 3.69
CA THR A 65 1.18 -12.53 2.83
C THR A 65 0.95 -13.76 3.72
N LEU A 66 -0.23 -13.86 4.33
CA LEU A 66 -0.64 -15.07 5.03
C LEU A 66 -1.03 -16.11 3.98
N ARG A 67 -0.10 -17.02 3.66
CA ARG A 67 -0.46 -18.26 2.98
C ARG A 67 -1.35 -19.05 3.93
N HIS A 68 -2.66 -18.99 3.75
CA HIS A 68 -3.59 -19.90 4.40
C HIS A 68 -3.34 -21.31 3.85
N HIS A 69 -2.48 -22.08 4.52
CA HIS A 69 -2.46 -23.52 4.35
C HIS A 69 -3.72 -24.05 5.04
N MET A 70 -4.79 -24.28 4.28
CA MET A 70 -5.94 -25.05 4.77
C MET A 70 -5.50 -26.51 4.90
N PRO A 71 -5.46 -27.08 6.13
CA PRO A 71 -5.37 -28.52 6.25
C PRO A 71 -6.70 -29.11 5.81
N THR A 72 -6.68 -29.94 4.77
CA THR A 72 -7.84 -30.74 4.36
C THR A 72 -8.30 -31.59 5.55
N LEU A 73 -9.48 -31.29 6.08
CA LEU A 73 -10.12 -32.07 7.14
C LEU A 73 -10.48 -33.45 6.58
N ARG A 74 -9.73 -34.49 6.95
CA ARG A 74 -10.07 -35.88 6.59
C ARG A 74 -11.28 -36.28 7.44
N GLN A 75 -12.47 -36.33 6.86
CA GLN A 75 -13.63 -36.93 7.53
C GLN A 75 -13.33 -38.40 7.81
N SER A 76 -13.15 -38.74 9.08
CA SER A 76 -13.15 -40.12 9.58
C SER A 76 -14.60 -40.58 9.67
N GLY A 77 -15.07 -41.32 8.66
CA GLY A 77 -16.35 -42.02 8.72
C GLY A 77 -16.28 -43.13 9.77
N SER A 78 -16.82 -42.89 10.96
CA SER A 78 -17.15 -43.93 11.93
C SER A 78 -18.59 -44.36 11.68
N GLY A 79 -18.75 -45.45 10.94
CA GLY A 79 -20.04 -46.13 10.73
C GLY A 79 -20.06 -47.44 11.50
N ALA A 80 -20.42 -47.39 12.78
CA ALA A 80 -20.84 -48.55 13.54
C ALA A 80 -22.25 -48.97 13.04
N GLY A 81 -22.34 -50.17 12.45
CA GLY A 81 -23.60 -50.81 12.05
C GLY A 81 -23.65 -52.23 12.59
N LEU A 82 -24.47 -52.43 13.61
CA LEU A 82 -24.71 -53.66 14.36
C LEU A 82 -25.91 -54.44 13.76
N ARG A 83 -25.85 -55.79 13.79
CA ARG A 83 -26.95 -56.79 13.60
C ARG A 83 -27.38 -57.02 12.13
N ARG A 84 -27.67 -58.22 11.63
CA ARG A 84 -27.89 -59.57 12.17
C ARG A 84 -27.26 -60.61 11.25
#